data_AF-A0AAN8G258-F1
#
_entry.id   AF-A0AAN8G258-F1
#
_cell.length_a   1.000
_cell.length_b   1.000
_cell.length_c   1.000
_cell.angle_alpha   90.00
_cell.angle_beta   90.00
_cell.angle_gamma   90.00
#
_symmetry.space_group_name_H-M   'P 1'
#
loop_
_entity.id
_entity.type
_entity.pdbx_description
1 polymer ?
#
loop_
_entity_poly.entity_id
_entity_poly.type
_entity_poly.pdbx_seq_one_letter_code
_entity_poly.pdbx_strand_id
1 'polypeptide(L)'
;MADVKKACVDSLGVAALGKTPKEAQNGKDFYKFFFTKHPELRKHFKGAENFSADDVQKSDRFEKLGTGLLMSVHILANTYDNEMAFWGIWVAFLESKGASLSGDQKGAWDKLGTRFNEEAQAQLAKHGLPHT
;
A
#
# COMPACT_ATOMS: atom_id res chain seq x y z
N MET A 1 -15.75 17.10 8.84
CA MET A 1 -15.15 15.97 8.11
C MET A 1 -14.62 14.99 9.14
N ALA A 2 -14.82 13.68 8.95
CA ALA A 2 -14.13 12.69 9.77
C ALA A 2 -12.63 12.79 9.49
N ASP A 3 -11.80 12.67 10.53
CA ASP A 3 -10.36 12.55 10.39
C ASP A 3 -10.04 11.28 9.59
N VAL A 4 -9.63 11.47 8.32
CA VAL A 4 -9.44 10.38 7.33
C VAL A 4 -8.41 9.39 7.82
N LYS A 5 -7.28 9.89 8.33
CA LYS A 5 -6.21 9.07 8.91
C LYS A 5 -6.75 8.26 10.06
N LYS A 6 -7.44 8.89 11.01
CA LYS A 6 -8.03 8.18 12.14
C LYS A 6 -9.00 7.08 11.69
N ALA A 7 -9.91 7.38 10.76
CA ALA A 7 -10.86 6.40 10.25
C ALA A 7 -10.17 5.21 9.56
N CYS A 8 -9.16 5.47 8.73
CA CYS A 8 -8.38 4.44 8.06
C CYS A 8 -7.60 3.57 9.07
N VAL A 9 -6.85 4.19 9.98
CA VAL A 9 -6.05 3.49 11.00
C VAL A 9 -6.94 2.67 11.93
N ASP A 10 -8.06 3.23 12.41
CA ASP A 10 -9.01 2.51 13.26
C ASP A 10 -9.58 1.28 12.51
N SER A 11 -9.92 1.42 11.23
CA SER A 11 -10.44 0.31 10.42
C SER A 11 -9.40 -0.80 10.18
N LEU A 12 -8.11 -0.45 10.08
CA LEU A 12 -7.02 -1.41 9.93
C LEU A 12 -6.77 -2.24 11.19
N GLY A 13 -7.39 -1.91 12.33
CA GLY A 13 -7.32 -2.72 13.55
C GLY A 13 -7.82 -4.16 13.37
N VAL A 14 -8.72 -4.42 12.41
CA VAL A 14 -9.18 -5.79 12.09
C VAL A 14 -8.15 -6.60 11.30
N ALA A 15 -7.19 -5.91 10.67
CA ALA A 15 -6.11 -6.47 9.87
C ALA A 15 -4.78 -5.92 10.38
N ALA A 16 -4.49 -6.17 11.66
CA ALA A 16 -3.26 -5.72 12.31
C ALA A 16 -2.01 -6.27 11.61
N LEU A 17 -1.01 -5.41 11.44
CA LEU A 17 0.32 -5.79 10.99
C LEU A 17 1.13 -6.28 12.19
N GLY A 18 1.81 -7.42 12.03
CA GLY A 18 2.70 -7.92 13.06
C GLY A 18 3.34 -9.25 12.69
N LYS A 19 4.02 -9.85 13.66
CA LYS A 19 4.86 -11.05 13.46
C LYS A 19 4.26 -12.31 14.09
N THR A 20 3.12 -12.20 14.78
CA THR A 20 2.45 -13.38 15.31
C THR A 20 1.80 -14.18 14.17
N PRO A 21 1.58 -15.49 14.34
CA PRO A 21 0.90 -16.30 13.32
C PRO A 21 -0.46 -15.74 12.91
N LYS A 22 -1.21 -15.14 13.86
CA LYS A 22 -2.50 -14.49 13.60
C LYS A 22 -2.35 -13.27 12.68
N GLU A 23 -1.37 -12.42 12.94
CA GLU A 23 -1.16 -11.19 12.15
C GLU A 23 -0.60 -11.51 10.75
N ALA A 24 0.31 -12.47 10.64
CA ALA A 24 0.83 -12.93 9.35
C ALA A 24 -0.28 -13.54 8.47
N GLN A 25 -1.30 -14.16 9.08
CA GLN A 25 -2.43 -14.74 8.37
C GLN A 25 -3.31 -13.69 7.66
N ASN A 26 -3.39 -12.46 8.18
CA ASN A 26 -4.19 -11.38 7.56
C ASN A 26 -3.81 -11.14 6.08
N GLY A 27 -2.51 -11.18 5.78
CA GLY A 27 -2.02 -11.02 4.41
C GLY A 27 -2.40 -12.16 3.48
N LYS A 28 -2.37 -13.41 3.98
CA LYS A 28 -2.83 -14.58 3.22
C LYS A 28 -4.34 -14.55 3.01
N ASP A 29 -5.10 -14.17 4.04
CA ASP A 29 -6.56 -14.08 3.96
C ASP A 29 -7.02 -13.05 2.94
N PHE A 30 -6.32 -11.92 2.83
CA PHE A 30 -6.54 -10.98 1.73
C PHE A 30 -6.40 -11.66 0.36
N TYR A 31 -5.29 -12.35 0.10
CA TYR A 31 -5.07 -13.00 -1.20
C TYR A 31 -6.03 -14.17 -1.45
N LYS A 32 -6.42 -14.92 -0.41
CA LYS A 32 -7.45 -15.96 -0.49
C LYS A 32 -8.79 -15.36 -0.92
N PHE A 33 -9.21 -14.28 -0.26
CA PHE A 33 -10.41 -13.54 -0.64
C PHE A 33 -10.29 -13.02 -2.07
N PHE A 34 -9.19 -12.35 -2.40
CA PHE A 34 -8.95 -11.74 -3.70
C PHE A 34 -8.98 -12.77 -4.84
N PHE A 35 -8.29 -13.90 -4.70
CA PHE A 35 -8.23 -14.93 -5.75
C PHE A 35 -9.56 -15.69 -5.89
N THR A 36 -10.34 -15.77 -4.80
CA THR A 36 -11.67 -16.39 -4.82
C THR A 36 -12.72 -15.48 -5.44
N LYS A 37 -12.69 -14.18 -5.13
CA LYS A 37 -13.72 -13.21 -5.54
C LYS A 37 -13.40 -12.51 -6.86
N HIS A 38 -12.12 -12.41 -7.20
CA HIS A 38 -11.61 -11.74 -8.42
C HIS A 38 -10.64 -12.66 -9.20
N PRO A 39 -11.09 -13.87 -9.60
CA PRO A 39 -10.23 -14.84 -10.28
C PRO A 39 -9.64 -14.33 -11.60
N GLU A 40 -10.27 -13.36 -12.26
CA GLU A 40 -9.84 -12.71 -13.50
C GLU A 40 -8.54 -11.90 -13.34
N LEU A 41 -8.23 -11.45 -12.12
CA LEU A 41 -7.04 -10.66 -11.82
C LEU A 41 -5.81 -11.53 -11.54
N ARG A 42 -5.98 -12.85 -11.38
CA ARG A 42 -4.87 -13.80 -11.16
C ARG A 42 -3.87 -13.81 -12.33
N LYS A 43 -4.27 -13.40 -13.54
CA LYS A 43 -3.39 -13.26 -14.72
C LYS A 43 -2.16 -12.37 -14.52
N HIS A 44 -2.21 -11.47 -13.54
CA HIS A 44 -1.10 -10.58 -13.16
C HIS A 44 -0.10 -11.24 -12.20
N PHE A 45 -0.44 -12.40 -11.63
CA PHE A 45 0.39 -13.13 -10.67
C PHE A 45 1.07 -14.31 -11.35
N LYS A 46 2.22 -14.06 -11.98
CA LYS A 46 2.96 -15.07 -12.74
C LYS A 46 3.25 -16.33 -11.92
N GLY A 47 2.90 -17.48 -12.45
CA GLY A 47 3.01 -18.79 -11.80
C GLY A 47 1.92 -19.08 -10.75
N ALA A 48 0.94 -18.20 -10.58
CA ALA A 48 -0.18 -18.34 -9.67
C ALA A 48 -1.54 -18.05 -10.35
N GLU A 49 -1.58 -18.05 -11.68
CA GLU A 49 -2.77 -17.68 -12.47
C GLU A 49 -3.98 -18.57 -12.17
N ASN A 50 -3.74 -19.82 -11.77
CA ASN A 50 -4.78 -20.82 -11.47
C ASN A 50 -4.88 -21.16 -9.99
N PHE A 51 -4.20 -20.43 -9.10
CA PHE A 51 -4.22 -20.73 -7.67
C PHE A 51 -5.63 -20.62 -7.08
N SER A 52 -5.97 -21.61 -6.26
CA SER A 52 -7.10 -21.60 -5.33
C SER A 52 -6.74 -20.91 -4.01
N ALA A 53 -7.72 -20.73 -3.12
CA ALA A 53 -7.46 -20.23 -1.76
C ALA A 53 -6.53 -21.18 -0.96
N ASP A 54 -6.62 -22.50 -1.18
CA ASP A 54 -5.77 -23.47 -0.49
C ASP A 54 -4.33 -23.40 -0.98
N ASP A 55 -4.12 -23.13 -2.28
CA ASP A 55 -2.78 -22.92 -2.84
C ASP A 55 -2.15 -21.66 -2.25
N VAL A 56 -2.94 -20.58 -2.08
CA VAL A 56 -2.49 -19.34 -1.41
C VAL A 56 -2.13 -19.62 0.06
N GLN A 57 -2.95 -20.38 0.79
CA GLN A 57 -2.72 -20.69 2.21
C GLN A 57 -1.36 -21.37 2.45
N LYS A 58 -1.00 -22.29 1.57
CA LYS A 58 0.24 -23.11 1.66
C LYS A 58 1.46 -22.41 1.05
N SER A 59 1.31 -21.20 0.51
CA SER A 59 2.38 -20.54 -0.24
C SER A 59 3.16 -19.52 0.60
N ASP A 60 4.46 -19.79 0.78
CA ASP A 60 5.41 -18.84 1.39
C ASP A 60 5.50 -17.52 0.60
N ARG A 61 5.28 -17.57 -0.73
CA ARG A 61 5.23 -16.39 -1.58
C ARG A 61 4.11 -15.45 -1.12
N PHE A 62 2.90 -15.98 -0.90
CA PHE A 62 1.75 -15.17 -0.52
C PHE A 62 1.77 -14.76 0.95
N GLU A 63 2.51 -15.45 1.81
CA GLU A 63 2.85 -14.95 3.15
C GLU A 63 3.65 -13.65 3.08
N LYS A 64 4.73 -13.66 2.28
CA LYS A 64 5.62 -12.50 2.10
C LYS A 64 4.92 -11.36 1.36
N LEU A 65 4.23 -11.66 0.26
CA LEU A 65 3.46 -10.67 -0.50
C LEU A 65 2.33 -10.07 0.33
N GLY A 66 1.58 -10.90 1.08
CA GLY A 66 0.49 -10.46 1.94
C GLY A 66 0.97 -9.51 3.04
N THR A 67 2.07 -9.86 3.71
CA THR A 67 2.69 -9.01 4.72
C THR A 67 3.18 -7.69 4.12
N GLY A 68 3.81 -7.73 2.95
CA GLY A 68 4.27 -6.53 2.24
C GLY A 68 3.12 -5.60 1.86
N LEU A 69 2.02 -6.15 1.34
CA LEU A 69 0.82 -5.39 0.99
C LEU A 69 0.19 -4.74 2.23
N LEU A 70 -0.01 -5.50 3.32
CA LEU A 70 -0.56 -4.94 4.56
C LEU A 70 0.32 -3.80 5.06
N MET A 71 1.64 -3.99 5.08
CA MET A 71 2.58 -2.96 5.49
C MET A 71 2.44 -1.69 4.65
N SER A 72 2.34 -1.82 3.32
CA SER A 72 2.12 -0.68 2.43
C SER A 72 0.81 0.06 2.74
N VAL A 73 -0.29 -0.65 2.98
CA VAL A 73 -1.58 -0.04 3.32
C VAL A 73 -1.52 0.67 4.68
N HIS A 74 -0.87 0.06 5.68
CA HIS A 74 -0.64 0.67 6.99
C HIS A 74 0.22 1.93 6.87
N ILE A 75 1.28 1.92 6.06
CA ILE A 75 2.11 3.11 5.80
C ILE A 75 1.24 4.22 5.18
N LEU A 76 0.53 3.93 4.10
CA LEU A 76 -0.34 4.92 3.42
C LEU A 76 -1.35 5.55 4.38
N ALA A 77 -2.01 4.74 5.23
CA ALA A 77 -2.96 5.25 6.22
C ALA A 77 -2.27 6.13 7.27
N ASN A 78 -1.10 5.71 7.78
CA ASN A 78 -0.38 6.46 8.82
C ASN A 78 0.31 7.72 8.30
N THR A 79 0.63 7.78 7.00
CA THR A 79 1.26 8.94 6.34
C THR A 79 0.28 9.80 5.55
N TYR A 80 -1.03 9.57 5.66
CA TYR A 80 -2.05 10.30 4.90
C TYR A 80 -1.91 11.83 5.05
N ASP A 81 -1.69 12.30 6.28
CA ASP A 81 -1.50 13.71 6.63
C ASP A 81 -0.07 14.22 6.36
N ASN A 82 0.81 13.37 5.80
CA ASN A 82 2.22 13.67 5.59
C ASN A 82 2.77 13.02 4.32
N GLU A 83 2.01 13.07 3.22
CA GLU A 83 2.40 12.45 1.96
C GLU A 83 3.66 13.10 1.35
N MET A 84 3.89 14.39 1.62
CA MET A 84 5.14 15.08 1.23
C MET A 84 6.37 14.51 1.94
N ALA A 85 6.26 13.93 3.14
CA ALA A 85 7.40 13.29 3.80
C ALA A 85 7.85 12.02 3.06
N PHE A 86 6.96 11.29 2.39
CA PHE A 86 7.36 10.10 1.64
C PHE A 86 8.33 10.45 0.51
N TRP A 87 8.02 11.51 -0.26
CA TRP A 87 8.87 11.94 -1.37
C TRP A 87 10.22 12.48 -0.90
N GLY A 88 10.25 13.20 0.23
CA GLY A 88 11.51 13.59 0.88
C GLY A 88 12.35 12.39 1.32
N ILE A 89 11.72 11.37 1.93
CA ILE A 89 12.39 10.11 2.31
C ILE A 89 12.90 9.36 1.06
N TRP A 90 12.12 9.35 -0.02
CA TRP A 90 12.50 8.70 -1.27
C TRP A 90 13.71 9.36 -1.93
N VAL A 91 13.74 10.69 -2.00
CA VAL A 91 14.89 11.47 -2.47
C VAL A 91 16.14 11.16 -1.62
N ALA A 92 16.00 11.19 -0.28
CA ALA A 92 17.11 10.85 0.62
C ALA A 92 17.59 9.40 0.45
N PHE A 93 16.68 8.45 0.21
CA PHE A 93 17.03 7.06 -0.10
C PHE A 93 17.84 6.97 -1.40
N LEU A 94 17.45 7.66 -2.47
CA LEU A 94 18.21 7.68 -3.73
C LEU A 94 19.63 8.22 -3.50
N GLU A 95 19.78 9.27 -2.68
CA GLU A 95 21.10 9.80 -2.33
C GLU A 95 21.93 8.80 -1.50
N SER A 96 21.29 8.05 -0.58
CA SER A 96 21.97 6.99 0.19
C SER A 96 22.55 5.88 -0.68
N LYS A 97 22.06 5.71 -1.92
CA LYS A 97 22.58 4.75 -2.90
C LYS A 97 23.81 5.26 -3.66
N GLY A 98 24.32 6.45 -3.31
CA GLY A 98 25.48 7.06 -3.96
C GLY A 98 25.13 7.99 -5.13
N ALA A 99 23.85 8.30 -5.33
CA ALA A 99 23.44 9.30 -6.33
C ALA A 99 23.58 10.72 -5.75
N SER A 100 24.08 11.65 -6.55
CA SER A 100 23.99 13.09 -6.24
C SER A 100 22.83 13.66 -7.05
N LEU A 101 21.66 13.81 -6.42
CA LEU A 101 20.49 14.35 -7.11
C LEU A 101 20.61 15.87 -7.29
N SER A 102 20.42 16.34 -8.52
CA SER A 102 20.40 17.78 -8.81
C SER A 102 19.17 18.46 -8.20
N GLY A 103 19.22 19.79 -8.06
CA GLY A 103 18.06 20.57 -7.62
C GLY A 103 16.82 20.33 -8.49
N ASP A 104 17.00 20.20 -9.81
CA ASP A 104 15.91 19.90 -10.74
C ASP A 104 15.31 18.50 -10.53
N GLN A 105 16.14 17.50 -10.22
CA GLN A 105 15.67 16.13 -9.94
C GLN A 105 14.87 16.08 -8.64
N LYS A 106 15.32 16.79 -7.60
CA LYS A 106 14.58 16.90 -6.33
C LYS A 106 13.25 17.61 -6.55
N GLY A 107 13.26 18.75 -7.23
CA GLY A 107 12.04 19.49 -7.56
C GLY A 107 11.06 18.72 -8.45
N ALA A 108 11.55 17.79 -9.29
CA ALA A 108 10.69 16.90 -10.07
C ALA A 108 9.97 15.87 -9.21
N TRP A 109 10.65 15.29 -8.21
CA TRP A 109 10.03 14.40 -7.23
C TRP A 109 8.98 15.10 -6.37
N ASP A 110 9.26 16.34 -5.93
CA ASP A 110 8.30 17.14 -5.18
C ASP A 110 7.03 17.39 -6.01
N LYS A 111 7.18 17.83 -7.27
CA LYS A 111 6.05 18.04 -8.19
C LYS A 111 5.25 16.76 -8.43
N LEU A 112 5.92 15.62 -8.59
CA LEU A 112 5.26 14.33 -8.76
C LEU A 112 4.43 13.98 -7.52
N GLY A 113 4.97 14.23 -6.33
CA GLY A 113 4.27 14.02 -5.07
C GLY A 113 3.04 14.92 -4.91
N THR A 114 3.16 16.21 -5.24
CA THR A 114 2.02 17.13 -5.25
C THR A 114 0.91 16.66 -6.18
N ARG A 115 1.26 16.28 -7.42
CA ARG A 115 0.26 15.82 -8.40
C ARG A 115 -0.39 14.50 -7.99
N PHE A 116 0.37 13.59 -7.40
CA PHE A 116 -0.18 12.35 -6.86
C PHE A 116 -1.23 12.64 -5.78
N ASN A 117 -0.92 13.53 -4.83
CA ASN A 117 -1.88 13.92 -3.79
C ASN A 117 -3.13 14.55 -4.41
N GLU A 118 -2.97 15.52 -5.32
CA GLU A 118 -4.11 16.19 -5.98
C GLU A 118 -5.06 15.19 -6.66
N GLU A 119 -4.52 14.24 -7.41
CA GLU A 119 -5.30 13.18 -8.06
C GLU A 119 -5.96 12.24 -7.05
N ALA A 120 -5.24 11.87 -5.98
CA ALA A 120 -5.78 11.04 -4.91
C ALA A 120 -6.97 11.73 -4.21
N GLN A 121 -6.84 13.00 -3.84
CA GLN A 121 -7.92 13.79 -3.23
C GLN A 121 -9.10 13.97 -4.20
N ALA A 122 -8.84 14.20 -5.48
CA ALA A 122 -9.89 14.28 -6.50
C ALA A 122 -10.68 12.97 -6.66
N GLN A 123 -10.00 11.81 -6.62
CA GLN A 123 -10.67 10.50 -6.62
C GLN A 123 -11.47 10.28 -5.34
N LEU A 124 -10.92 10.62 -4.17
CA LEU A 124 -11.64 10.53 -2.90
C LEU A 124 -12.93 11.36 -2.93
N ALA A 125 -12.86 12.60 -3.40
CA ALA A 125 -14.03 13.46 -3.57
C ALA A 125 -15.08 12.85 -4.52
N LYS A 126 -14.65 12.31 -5.67
CA LYS A 126 -15.53 11.65 -6.65
C LYS A 126 -16.28 10.45 -6.06
N HIS A 127 -15.66 9.74 -5.13
CA HIS A 127 -16.25 8.57 -4.47
C HIS A 127 -17.03 8.91 -3.19
N GLY A 128 -17.20 10.20 -2.86
CA GLY A 128 -17.88 10.64 -1.63
C GLY A 128 -17.10 10.30 -0.36
N LEU A 129 -15.79 10.06 -0.49
CA LEU A 129 -14.91 9.74 0.60
C LEU A 129 -14.29 11.03 1.19
N PRO A 130 -13.86 11.00 2.46
CA PRO A 130 -13.18 12.14 3.08
C PRO A 130 -11.91 12.54 2.29
N HIS A 131 -11.72 13.84 2.07
CA HIS A 131 -10.62 14.44 1.31
C HIS A 131 -10.22 15.80 1.90
N THR A 132 -9.01 16.27 1.65
CA THR A 132 -8.48 17.60 2.06
C THR A 132 -7.60 18.21 0.99
#